data_AF-A0A9E5URM4-F1
#
_entry.id   AF-A0A9E5URM4-F1
#
_cell.length_a   1.000
_cell.length_b   1.000
_cell.length_c   1.000
_cell.angle_alpha   90.00
_cell.angle_beta   90.00
_cell.angle_gamma   90.00
#
_symmetry.space_group_name_H-M   'P 1'
#
loop_
_entity.id
_entity.type
_entity.pdbx_description
1 polymer ?
#
loop_
_entity_poly.entity_id
_entity_poly.type
_entity_poly.pdbx_seq_one_letter_code
_entity_poly.pdbx_strand_id
1 'polypeptide(L)'
;MGDFIGQLTQKAQKINLAFLENHVKKNQLPELIRVSNFPIVVFQETLNREITPIVVYKDGQERLHYFQFEDETEIRIQDISQFYDSLLTYQNAADKDKEGDVIFLTVAPLKYIVSDYFHRESGDAKNLTPLNRLFRLLRSERRDIAYIYIYAVIVGLISLTLPLGIQATISLISGGMVFSSVIVLITLVIVGILVGGALQVVQISLVEILQQRVFAKAAFELAFRVTKIKAEAMEKYYPPELMNRFFDVVTIQKGLPKLFVDITGSVIQILFGLILLSLYHPFFLIFSIGLITFVTFIFYFTSPKGLSTSIMESKYKYKIAYWLEELARVIFAFKQAGNTNLPLQKNG
;
A
#
# COMPACT_ATOMS: atom_id res chain seq x y z
N MET A 1 -14.54 7.81 32.55
CA MET A 1 -13.39 8.08 31.66
C MET A 1 -13.46 7.33 30.34
N GLY A 2 -13.57 5.99 30.34
CA GLY A 2 -13.68 5.20 29.10
C GLY A 2 -14.83 5.62 28.17
N ASP A 3 -15.95 6.07 28.74
CA ASP A 3 -17.09 6.58 27.96
C ASP A 3 -16.77 7.91 27.23
N PHE A 4 -16.08 8.85 27.90
CA PHE A 4 -15.67 10.13 27.30
C PHE A 4 -14.65 9.95 26.17
N ILE A 5 -13.59 9.16 26.39
CA ILE A 5 -12.59 8.87 25.35
C ILE A 5 -13.24 8.11 24.19
N GLY A 6 -14.17 7.19 24.48
CA GLY A 6 -14.97 6.50 23.46
C GLY A 6 -15.78 7.47 22.60
N GLN A 7 -16.52 8.40 23.20
CA GLN A 7 -17.31 9.41 22.50
C GLN A 7 -16.44 10.40 21.69
N LEU A 8 -15.31 10.85 22.26
CA LEU A 8 -14.35 11.71 21.57
C LEU A 8 -13.76 11.01 20.35
N THR A 9 -13.36 9.75 20.51
CA THR A 9 -12.84 8.90 19.43
C THR A 9 -13.89 8.68 18.33
N GLN A 10 -15.16 8.57 18.70
CA GLN A 10 -16.27 8.46 17.75
C GLN A 10 -16.51 9.77 16.97
N LYS A 11 -16.47 10.93 17.64
CA LYS A 11 -16.60 12.24 16.99
C LYS A 11 -15.42 12.54 16.07
N ALA A 12 -14.20 12.27 16.52
CA ALA A 12 -12.98 12.47 15.74
C ALA A 12 -12.95 11.66 14.43
N GLN A 13 -13.52 10.45 14.44
CA GLN A 13 -13.60 9.64 13.23
C GLN A 13 -14.46 10.28 12.16
N LYS A 14 -15.51 11.04 12.51
CA LYS A 14 -16.35 11.77 11.55
C LYS A 14 -15.57 12.82 10.74
N ILE A 15 -14.43 13.27 11.26
CA ILE A 15 -13.53 14.23 10.61
C ILE A 15 -12.21 13.59 10.13
N ASN A 16 -12.18 12.26 9.96
CA ASN A 16 -11.01 11.49 9.50
C ASN A 16 -9.80 11.56 10.45
N LEU A 17 -10.01 11.64 11.76
CA LEU A 17 -8.95 11.52 12.77
C LEU A 17 -9.12 10.24 13.59
N ALA A 18 -8.01 9.54 13.83
CA ALA A 18 -7.91 8.49 14.82
C ALA A 18 -7.31 9.07 16.10
N PHE A 19 -7.97 8.81 17.22
CA PHE A 19 -7.44 9.03 18.55
C PHE A 19 -7.11 7.66 19.12
N LEU A 20 -5.86 7.46 19.50
CA LEU A 20 -5.36 6.22 20.08
C LEU A 20 -5.02 6.47 21.55
N GLU A 21 -5.77 5.83 22.45
CA GLU A 21 -5.50 5.88 23.88
C GLU A 21 -4.19 5.16 24.20
N ASN A 22 -3.30 5.87 24.90
CA ASN A 22 -2.01 5.39 25.36
C ASN A 22 -1.76 5.91 26.77
N HIS A 23 -0.74 5.35 27.43
CA HIS A 23 -0.33 5.76 28.76
C HIS A 23 1.18 5.79 28.89
N VAL A 24 1.67 6.66 29.77
CA VAL A 24 3.11 6.82 30.02
C VAL A 24 3.33 7.25 31.47
N LYS A 25 4.47 6.83 32.04
CA LYS A 25 4.87 7.32 33.36
C LYS A 25 5.07 8.83 33.32
N LYS A 26 4.65 9.50 34.39
CA LYS A 26 4.71 10.97 34.51
C LYS A 26 6.11 11.55 34.23
N ASN A 27 7.16 10.85 34.63
CA ASN A 27 8.56 11.25 34.39
C ASN A 27 9.04 11.09 32.94
N GLN A 28 8.38 10.25 32.14
CA GLN A 28 8.72 9.97 30.73
C GLN A 28 7.93 10.83 29.76
N LEU A 29 6.84 11.47 30.21
CA LEU A 29 6.01 12.36 29.39
C LEU A 29 6.78 13.53 28.71
N PRO A 30 7.72 14.24 29.38
CA PRO A 30 8.49 15.30 28.73
C PRO A 30 9.34 14.77 27.56
N GLU A 31 9.93 13.59 27.72
CA GLU A 31 10.75 12.94 26.70
C GLU A 31 9.87 12.48 25.52
N LEU A 32 8.71 11.88 25.81
CA LEU A 32 7.73 11.48 24.80
C LEU A 32 7.29 12.66 23.94
N ILE A 33 6.98 13.82 24.55
CA ILE A 33 6.60 15.04 23.84
C ILE A 33 7.76 15.53 22.95
N ARG A 34 9.00 15.45 23.44
CA ARG A 34 10.20 15.83 22.69
C ARG A 34 10.54 14.89 21.55
N VAL A 35 10.17 13.61 21.60
CA VAL A 35 10.49 12.64 20.53
C VAL A 35 9.32 12.44 19.57
N SER A 36 8.08 12.68 20.02
CA SER A 36 6.90 12.52 19.18
C SER A 36 6.88 13.51 18.01
N ASN A 37 6.52 13.00 16.84
CA ASN A 37 6.27 13.78 15.63
C ASN A 37 4.78 13.83 15.26
N PHE A 38 3.92 13.38 16.17
CA PHE A 38 2.47 13.37 16.02
C PHE A 38 1.84 14.23 17.13
N PRO A 39 0.69 14.88 16.86
CA PRO A 39 -0.04 15.58 17.89
C PRO A 39 -0.45 14.63 19.02
N ILE A 40 -0.20 15.05 20.25
CA ILE A 40 -0.57 14.37 21.49
C ILE A 40 -1.64 15.22 22.16
N VAL A 41 -2.69 14.58 22.66
CA VAL A 41 -3.70 15.22 23.51
C VAL A 41 -3.61 14.62 24.89
N VAL A 42 -3.34 15.45 25.89
CA VAL A 42 -3.45 15.06 27.31
C VAL A 42 -4.63 15.78 27.92
N PHE A 43 -5.08 15.31 29.06
CA PHE A 43 -6.23 15.87 29.75
C PHE A 43 -5.82 16.37 31.12
N GLN A 44 -6.32 17.54 31.49
CA GLN A 44 -6.19 18.10 32.83
C GLN A 44 -7.53 17.98 33.55
N GLU A 45 -7.50 17.55 34.81
CA GLU A 45 -8.65 17.62 35.70
C GLU A 45 -8.55 18.90 36.55
N THR A 46 -9.49 19.83 36.38
CA THR A 46 -9.56 21.05 37.19
C THR A 46 -10.17 20.78 38.57
N LEU A 47 -10.01 21.72 39.50
CA LEU A 47 -10.55 21.61 40.88
C LEU A 47 -12.06 21.36 40.94
N ASN A 48 -12.79 21.73 39.88
CA ASN A 48 -14.24 21.50 39.73
C ASN A 48 -14.59 20.13 39.12
N ARG A 49 -13.62 19.23 38.93
CA ARG A 49 -13.74 17.93 38.24
C ARG A 49 -14.11 18.04 36.76
N GLU A 50 -13.81 19.17 36.12
CA GLU A 50 -13.95 19.31 34.67
C GLU A 50 -12.68 18.84 33.97
N ILE A 51 -12.85 18.20 32.82
CA ILE A 51 -11.75 17.64 32.03
C ILE A 51 -11.48 18.57 30.86
N THR A 52 -10.32 19.23 30.86
CA THR A 52 -9.90 20.11 29.76
C THR A 52 -8.80 19.43 28.92
N PRO A 53 -8.95 19.37 27.58
CA PRO A 53 -7.91 18.82 26.73
C PRO A 53 -6.80 19.85 26.48
N ILE A 54 -5.56 19.38 26.55
CA ILE A 54 -4.36 20.11 26.17
C ILE A 54 -3.75 19.39 24.96
N VAL A 55 -3.72 20.08 23.83
CA VAL A 55 -3.12 19.60 22.60
C VAL A 55 -1.67 20.05 22.53
N VAL A 56 -0.78 19.10 22.29
CA VAL A 56 0.66 19.30 22.13
C VAL A 56 1.07 18.80 20.77
N TYR A 57 1.67 19.66 19.95
CA TYR A 57 2.21 19.25 18.65
C TYR A 57 3.49 20.00 18.31
N LYS A 58 4.26 19.42 17.39
CA LYS A 58 5.42 20.08 16.77
C LYS A 58 5.06 20.63 15.41
N ASP A 59 5.48 21.86 15.14
CA ASP A 59 5.39 22.42 13.80
C ASP A 59 6.50 21.87 12.88
N GLY A 60 6.47 22.27 11.60
CA GLY A 60 7.47 21.86 10.61
C GLY A 60 8.90 22.38 10.86
N GLN A 61 9.11 23.23 11.88
CA GLN A 61 10.41 23.72 12.34
C GLN A 61 10.81 23.09 13.70
N GLU A 62 10.15 21.99 14.09
CA GLU A 62 10.36 21.27 15.36
C GLU A 62 10.05 22.08 16.63
N ARG A 63 9.31 23.19 16.52
CA ARG A 63 8.90 23.96 17.69
C ARG A 63 7.63 23.36 18.30
N LEU A 64 7.63 23.20 19.62
CA LEU A 64 6.50 22.70 20.37
C LEU A 64 5.46 23.82 20.56
N HIS A 65 4.20 23.47 20.34
CA HIS A 65 3.06 24.33 20.61
C HIS A 65 2.08 23.61 21.53
N TYR A 66 1.55 24.35 22.51
CA TYR A 66 0.62 23.86 23.51
C TYR A 66 -0.65 24.71 23.46
N PHE A 67 -1.81 24.04 23.37
CA PHE A 67 -3.12 24.68 23.33
C PHE A 67 -4.05 23.99 24.30
N GLN A 68 -4.65 24.75 25.21
CA GLN A 68 -5.73 24.29 26.08
C GLN A 68 -7.05 24.79 25.54
N PHE A 69 -8.07 23.93 25.62
CA PHE A 69 -9.42 24.28 25.23
C PHE A 69 -10.32 24.28 26.46
N GLU A 70 -10.92 25.43 26.75
CA GLU A 70 -11.83 25.66 27.88
C GLU A 70 -13.04 26.44 27.35
N ASP A 71 -14.26 25.91 27.55
CA ASP A 71 -15.53 26.53 27.12
C ASP A 71 -15.51 27.15 25.71
N GLU A 72 -15.06 26.36 24.73
CA GLU A 72 -14.92 26.74 23.30
C GLU A 72 -13.87 27.82 22.99
N THR A 73 -13.08 28.24 23.98
CA THR A 73 -11.96 29.16 23.80
C THR A 73 -10.63 28.41 23.71
N GLU A 74 -9.76 28.87 22.80
CA GLU A 74 -8.41 28.33 22.61
C GLU A 74 -7.40 29.22 23.34
N ILE A 75 -6.72 28.65 24.34
CA ILE A 75 -5.71 29.34 25.14
C ILE A 75 -4.35 28.75 24.80
N ARG A 76 -3.46 29.59 24.26
CA ARG A 76 -2.08 29.19 23.97
C ARG A 76 -1.24 29.20 25.24
N ILE A 77 -0.55 28.10 25.50
CA ILE A 77 0.30 27.92 26.68
C ILE A 77 1.77 27.82 26.26
N GLN A 78 2.68 28.28 27.13
CA GLN A 78 4.13 28.22 26.89
C GLN A 78 4.75 26.85 27.22
N ASP A 79 4.30 26.21 28.30
CA ASP A 79 4.78 24.90 28.73
C ASP A 79 3.69 24.13 29.48
N ILE A 80 3.68 22.80 29.31
CA ILE A 80 2.79 21.89 30.02
C ILE A 80 3.27 21.56 31.44
N SER A 81 4.51 21.92 31.80
CA SER A 81 5.11 21.62 33.10
C SER A 81 4.25 22.06 34.30
N GLN A 82 3.52 23.17 34.15
CA GLN A 82 2.62 23.70 35.19
C GLN A 82 1.39 22.81 35.47
N PHE A 83 1.08 21.86 34.60
CA PHE A 83 -0.10 21.01 34.69
C PHE A 83 0.20 19.57 35.11
N TYR A 84 1.47 19.19 35.25
CA TYR A 84 1.86 17.79 35.53
C TYR A 84 1.17 17.18 36.75
N ASP A 85 0.90 17.96 37.79
CA ASP A 85 0.21 17.49 38.99
C ASP A 85 -1.31 17.36 38.84
N SER A 86 -1.88 18.05 37.85
CA SER A 86 -3.30 18.02 37.50
C SER A 86 -3.62 17.20 36.25
N LEU A 87 -2.61 16.56 35.65
CA LEU A 87 -2.83 15.68 34.50
C LEU A 87 -3.62 14.45 34.92
N LEU A 88 -4.52 14.05 34.05
CA LEU A 88 -5.39 12.91 34.25
C LEU A 88 -4.56 11.61 34.17
N THR A 89 -4.63 10.83 35.24
CA THR A 89 -3.92 9.55 35.39
C THR A 89 -4.90 8.41 35.59
N TYR A 90 -4.47 7.18 35.34
CA TYR A 90 -5.26 6.02 35.73
C TYR A 90 -5.40 5.97 37.25
N GLN A 91 -6.65 5.96 37.71
CA GLN A 91 -7.03 5.71 39.10
C GLN A 91 -7.81 4.39 39.17
N ASN A 92 -7.41 3.50 40.07
CA ASN A 92 -7.99 2.16 40.25
C ASN A 92 -7.92 1.29 38.98
N ALA A 93 -6.75 1.23 38.33
CA ALA A 93 -6.54 0.35 37.19
C ALA A 93 -6.60 -1.13 37.61
N ALA A 94 -7.23 -1.96 36.77
CA ALA A 94 -7.23 -3.42 36.94
C ALA A 94 -5.82 -4.03 36.85
N ASP A 95 -4.91 -3.32 36.18
CA ASP A 95 -3.50 -3.63 36.04
C ASP A 95 -2.69 -2.65 36.90
N LYS A 96 -2.06 -3.14 37.96
CA LYS A 96 -1.34 -2.31 38.95
C LYS A 96 -0.16 -1.54 38.36
N ASP A 97 0.40 -2.01 37.25
CA ASP A 97 1.54 -1.36 36.59
C ASP A 97 1.14 -0.05 35.88
N LYS A 98 -0.16 0.18 35.68
CA LYS A 98 -0.71 1.38 35.02
C LYS A 98 -1.15 2.45 36.02
N GLU A 99 -1.17 2.14 37.32
CA GLU A 99 -1.66 3.06 38.34
C GLU A 99 -0.78 4.32 38.39
N GLY A 100 -1.38 5.50 38.24
CA GLY A 100 -0.66 6.77 38.22
C GLY A 100 0.02 7.13 36.89
N ASP A 101 -0.09 6.31 35.84
CA ASP A 101 0.35 6.68 34.50
C ASP A 101 -0.56 7.76 33.91
N VAL A 102 0.04 8.71 33.18
CA VAL A 102 -0.67 9.77 32.49
C VAL A 102 -1.34 9.20 31.24
N ILE A 103 -2.63 9.48 31.08
CA ILE A 103 -3.41 9.05 29.91
C ILE A 103 -3.31 10.11 28.84
N PHE A 104 -2.95 9.70 27.62
CA PHE A 104 -2.86 10.59 26.47
C PHE A 104 -3.41 9.94 25.21
N LEU A 105 -3.86 10.77 24.27
CA LEU A 105 -4.33 10.33 22.96
C LEU A 105 -3.32 10.74 21.89
N THR A 106 -2.89 9.77 21.09
CA THR A 106 -2.16 10.07 19.86
C THR A 106 -3.15 10.36 18.75
N VAL A 107 -3.01 11.49 18.07
CA VAL A 107 -3.88 11.88 16.97
C VAL A 107 -3.20 11.59 15.64
N ALA A 108 -3.83 10.76 14.82
CA ALA A 108 -3.33 10.41 13.50
C ALA A 108 -4.40 10.62 12.42
N PRO A 109 -4.05 11.19 11.25
CA PRO A 109 -4.99 11.31 10.14
C PRO A 109 -5.31 9.93 9.55
N LEU A 110 -6.61 9.60 9.47
CA LEU A 110 -7.12 8.40 8.81
C LEU A 110 -7.24 8.65 7.31
N LYS A 111 -6.12 8.55 6.58
CA LYS A 111 -6.12 8.69 5.12
C LYS A 111 -6.43 7.36 4.46
N TYR A 112 -7.70 7.15 4.10
CA TYR A 112 -8.18 5.91 3.48
C TYR A 112 -7.72 5.78 2.02
N ILE A 113 -7.10 4.66 1.67
CA ILE A 113 -6.59 4.42 0.31
C ILE A 113 -7.70 3.96 -0.63
N VAL A 114 -8.60 3.09 -0.14
CA VAL A 114 -9.48 2.31 -1.00
C VAL A 114 -10.85 2.97 -1.22
N SER A 115 -11.37 3.77 -0.28
CA SER A 115 -12.60 4.55 -0.47
C SER A 115 -12.74 5.71 0.54
N ASP A 116 -13.25 6.85 0.08
CA ASP A 116 -13.60 7.99 0.93
C ASP A 116 -15.01 7.74 1.49
N TYR A 117 -15.07 6.99 2.59
CA TYR A 117 -16.36 6.56 3.16
C TYR A 117 -17.13 7.72 3.78
N PHE A 118 -16.45 8.73 4.34
CA PHE A 118 -17.09 9.88 4.99
C PHE A 118 -17.69 10.90 4.02
N HIS A 119 -17.32 10.87 2.72
CA HIS A 119 -17.93 11.73 1.69
C HIS A 119 -19.14 11.08 1.00
N ARG A 120 -19.64 9.95 1.51
CA ARG A 120 -20.81 9.24 0.94
C ARG A 120 -22.17 9.90 1.19
N GLU A 121 -22.21 11.05 1.87
CA GLU A 121 -23.46 11.83 2.01
C GLU A 121 -23.82 12.63 0.75
N SER A 122 -22.90 12.80 -0.22
CA SER A 122 -23.23 13.38 -1.53
C SER A 122 -23.44 12.27 -2.56
N GLY A 123 -24.71 12.09 -2.96
CA GLY A 123 -25.26 10.97 -3.73
C GLY A 123 -24.77 10.79 -5.18
N ASP A 124 -23.45 10.81 -5.42
CA ASP A 124 -22.87 10.53 -6.73
C ASP A 124 -21.70 9.54 -6.61
N ALA A 125 -22.03 8.31 -6.18
CA ALA A 125 -21.09 7.21 -6.10
C ALA A 125 -20.74 6.71 -7.52
N LYS A 126 -19.83 7.39 -8.21
CA LYS A 126 -19.26 6.88 -9.46
C LYS A 126 -18.63 5.51 -9.22
N ASN A 127 -19.23 4.46 -9.79
CA ASN A 127 -18.67 3.12 -9.79
C ASN A 127 -17.31 3.14 -10.48
N LEU A 128 -16.23 3.13 -9.70
CA LEU A 128 -14.87 3.10 -10.24
C LEU A 128 -14.63 1.77 -10.95
N THR A 129 -14.12 1.83 -12.17
CA THR A 129 -13.62 0.67 -12.91
C THR A 129 -12.47 0.00 -12.13
N PRO A 130 -12.22 -1.30 -12.32
CA PRO A 130 -11.12 -2.01 -11.65
C PRO A 130 -9.76 -1.31 -11.82
N LEU A 131 -9.49 -0.76 -13.01
CA LEU A 131 -8.29 0.01 -13.29
C LEU A 131 -8.22 1.30 -12.48
N ASN A 132 -9.31 2.05 -12.36
CA ASN A 132 -9.34 3.27 -11.56
C ASN A 132 -9.10 2.99 -10.07
N ARG A 133 -9.57 1.84 -9.56
CA ARG A 133 -9.29 1.41 -8.17
C ARG A 133 -7.82 1.08 -7.98
N LEU A 134 -7.20 0.39 -8.94
CA LEU A 134 -5.76 0.11 -8.92
C LEU A 134 -4.93 1.40 -8.90
N PHE A 135 -5.22 2.35 -9.80
CA PHE A 135 -4.52 3.63 -9.84
C PHE A 135 -4.70 4.44 -8.55
N ARG A 136 -5.90 4.42 -7.95
CA ARG A 136 -6.15 5.07 -6.66
C ARG A 136 -5.28 4.45 -5.54
N LEU A 137 -5.14 3.13 -5.51
CA LEU A 137 -4.30 2.42 -4.55
C LEU A 137 -2.82 2.80 -4.73
N LEU A 138 -2.34 2.83 -5.96
CA LEU A 138 -0.95 3.17 -6.28
C LEU A 138 -0.63 4.66 -6.13
N ARG A 139 -1.63 5.54 -6.15
CA ARG A 139 -1.45 6.99 -6.02
C ARG A 139 -0.77 7.38 -4.70
N SER A 140 -0.94 6.62 -3.62
CA SER A 140 -0.24 6.92 -2.37
C SER A 140 1.28 6.73 -2.45
N GLU A 141 1.74 5.91 -3.40
CA GLU A 141 3.15 5.53 -3.57
C GLU A 141 3.78 6.10 -4.86
N ARG A 142 3.18 7.17 -5.42
CA ARG A 142 3.59 7.76 -6.71
C ARG A 142 5.09 8.12 -6.81
N ARG A 143 5.72 8.49 -5.69
CA ARG A 143 7.14 8.87 -5.66
C ARG A 143 8.03 7.64 -5.84
N ASP A 144 7.74 6.57 -5.11
CA ASP A 144 8.50 5.32 -5.19
C ASP A 144 8.30 4.64 -6.55
N ILE A 145 7.07 4.69 -7.06
CA ILE A 145 6.75 4.22 -8.41
C ILE A 145 7.55 5.00 -9.46
N ALA A 146 7.67 6.33 -9.34
CA ALA A 146 8.48 7.13 -10.26
C ALA A 146 9.96 6.71 -10.23
N TYR A 147 10.53 6.47 -9.04
CA TYR A 147 11.88 5.95 -8.93
C TYR A 147 12.02 4.59 -9.62
N ILE A 148 11.12 3.64 -9.36
CA ILE A 148 11.14 2.33 -10.01
C ILE A 148 11.15 2.46 -11.54
N TYR A 149 10.34 3.36 -12.11
CA TYR A 149 10.34 3.62 -13.56
C TYR A 149 11.64 4.24 -14.06
N ILE A 150 12.24 5.19 -13.32
CA ILE A 150 13.55 5.78 -13.68
C ILE A 150 14.62 4.68 -13.72
N TYR A 151 14.69 3.84 -12.68
CA TYR A 151 15.60 2.70 -12.66
C TYR A 151 15.29 1.70 -13.79
N ALA A 152 14.01 1.43 -14.10
CA ALA A 152 13.63 0.55 -15.21
C ALA A 152 14.17 1.04 -16.55
N VAL A 153 14.10 2.35 -16.82
CA VAL A 153 14.63 2.94 -18.05
C VAL A 153 16.15 2.82 -18.10
N ILE A 154 16.85 3.11 -17.00
CA ILE A 154 18.32 3.00 -16.94
C ILE A 154 18.76 1.55 -17.13
N VAL A 155 18.14 0.60 -16.41
CA VAL A 155 18.43 -0.84 -16.54
C VAL A 155 18.12 -1.33 -17.95
N GLY A 156 16.99 -0.91 -18.53
CA GLY A 156 16.60 -1.26 -19.90
C GLY A 156 17.51 -0.67 -20.98
N LEU A 157 18.14 0.48 -20.74
CA LEU A 157 19.18 1.03 -21.61
C LEU A 157 20.49 0.25 -21.49
N ILE A 158 20.93 -0.02 -20.25
CA ILE A 158 22.17 -0.76 -19.99
C ILE A 158 22.07 -2.20 -20.46
N SER A 159 20.88 -2.81 -20.43
CA SER A 159 20.68 -4.18 -20.93
C SER A 159 20.98 -4.33 -22.42
N LEU A 160 20.95 -3.23 -23.19
CA LEU A 160 21.36 -3.21 -24.61
C LEU A 160 22.86 -3.36 -24.80
N THR A 161 23.67 -3.15 -23.76
CA THR A 161 25.12 -3.38 -23.79
C THR A 161 25.44 -4.80 -24.23
N LEU A 162 24.64 -5.78 -23.82
CA LEU A 162 24.87 -7.19 -24.18
C LEU A 162 24.68 -7.44 -25.69
N PRO A 163 23.49 -7.18 -26.30
CA PRO A 163 23.29 -7.41 -27.73
C PRO A 163 24.20 -6.53 -28.61
N LEU A 164 24.36 -5.25 -28.28
CA LEU A 164 25.22 -4.33 -29.02
C LEU A 164 26.70 -4.69 -28.88
N GLY A 165 27.11 -5.07 -27.67
CA GLY A 165 28.47 -5.50 -27.37
C GLY A 165 28.87 -6.76 -28.11
N ILE A 166 27.98 -7.77 -28.12
CA ILE A 166 28.18 -9.01 -28.89
C ILE A 166 28.29 -8.69 -30.38
N GLN A 167 27.38 -7.86 -30.91
CA GLN A 167 27.37 -7.50 -32.32
C GLN A 167 28.65 -6.76 -32.74
N ALA A 168 29.07 -5.78 -31.95
CA ALA A 168 30.31 -5.05 -32.19
C ALA A 168 31.53 -5.98 -32.08
N THR A 169 31.54 -6.91 -31.12
CA THR A 169 32.62 -7.90 -30.98
C THR A 169 32.74 -8.80 -32.20
N ILE A 170 31.62 -9.33 -32.71
CA ILE A 170 31.60 -10.12 -33.94
C ILE A 170 32.12 -9.28 -35.12
N SER A 171 31.64 -8.05 -35.26
CA SER A 171 32.06 -7.16 -36.34
C SER A 171 33.57 -6.87 -36.33
N LEU A 172 34.16 -6.65 -35.14
CA LEU A 172 35.59 -6.43 -34.99
C LEU A 172 36.41 -7.67 -35.39
N ILE A 173 35.97 -8.86 -34.94
CA ILE A 173 36.65 -10.12 -35.24
C ILE A 173 36.55 -10.43 -36.75
N SER A 174 35.36 -10.32 -37.34
CA SER A 174 35.14 -10.55 -38.76
C SER A 174 35.85 -9.53 -39.66
N GLY A 175 36.05 -8.31 -39.18
CA GLY A 175 36.78 -7.25 -39.89
C GLY A 175 38.31 -7.38 -39.83
N GLY A 176 38.86 -8.40 -39.18
CA GLY A 176 40.31 -8.60 -39.06
C GLY A 176 41.02 -7.56 -38.18
N MET A 177 40.28 -6.90 -37.28
CA MET A 177 40.84 -5.89 -36.38
C MET A 177 41.74 -6.50 -35.30
N VAL A 178 42.64 -5.68 -34.75
CA VAL A 178 43.65 -6.09 -33.74
C VAL A 178 42.98 -6.64 -32.48
N PHE A 179 43.55 -7.73 -31.93
CA PHE A 179 43.06 -8.44 -30.75
C PHE A 179 42.87 -7.53 -29.52
N SER A 180 43.68 -6.48 -29.38
CA SER A 180 43.59 -5.49 -28.30
C SER A 180 42.24 -4.77 -28.25
N SER A 181 41.67 -4.39 -29.41
CA SER A 181 40.37 -3.69 -29.47
C SER A 181 39.22 -4.59 -29.05
N VAL A 182 39.30 -5.89 -29.38
CA VAL A 182 38.31 -6.90 -28.99
C VAL A 182 38.32 -7.12 -27.48
N ILE A 183 39.50 -7.24 -26.87
CA ILE A 183 39.63 -7.38 -25.40
C ILE A 183 39.01 -6.17 -24.69
N VAL A 184 39.35 -4.94 -25.11
CA VAL A 184 38.82 -3.72 -24.49
C VAL A 184 37.30 -3.68 -24.58
N LEU A 185 36.72 -4.02 -25.73
CA LEU A 185 35.28 -4.05 -25.92
C LEU A 185 34.62 -5.10 -25.01
N ILE A 186 35.15 -6.32 -24.96
CA ILE A 186 34.62 -7.39 -24.10
C ILE A 186 34.68 -6.95 -22.63
N THR A 187 35.78 -6.36 -22.17
CA THR A 187 35.89 -5.84 -20.80
C THR A 187 34.85 -4.76 -20.53
N LEU A 188 34.66 -3.81 -21.45
CA LEU A 188 33.63 -2.77 -21.33
C LEU A 188 32.22 -3.38 -21.22
N VAL A 189 31.92 -4.39 -22.03
CA VAL A 189 30.63 -5.09 -22.02
C VAL A 189 30.42 -5.81 -20.69
N ILE A 190 31.43 -6.51 -20.17
CA ILE A 190 31.37 -7.18 -18.86
C ILE A 190 31.08 -6.17 -17.76
N VAL A 191 31.78 -5.03 -17.75
CA VAL A 191 31.55 -3.95 -16.77
C VAL A 191 30.11 -3.42 -16.89
N GLY A 192 29.62 -3.18 -18.11
CA GLY A 192 28.25 -2.73 -18.35
C GLY A 192 27.21 -3.72 -17.83
N ILE A 193 27.41 -5.02 -18.03
CA ILE A 193 26.53 -6.07 -17.50
C ILE A 193 26.54 -6.09 -15.97
N LEU A 194 27.72 -5.98 -15.35
CA LEU A 194 27.84 -5.93 -13.88
C LEU A 194 27.10 -4.73 -13.29
N VAL A 195 27.29 -3.55 -13.87
CA VAL A 195 26.59 -2.32 -13.45
C VAL A 195 25.08 -2.46 -13.67
N GLY A 196 24.66 -3.01 -14.81
CA GLY A 196 23.25 -3.27 -15.11
C GLY A 196 22.60 -4.22 -14.11
N GLY A 197 23.29 -5.31 -13.75
CA GLY A 197 22.84 -6.26 -12.75
C GLY A 197 22.71 -5.64 -11.36
N ALA A 198 23.69 -4.83 -10.93
CA ALA A 198 23.64 -4.12 -9.65
C ALA A 198 22.44 -3.14 -9.60
N LEU A 199 22.21 -2.38 -10.67
CA LEU A 199 21.05 -1.48 -10.77
C LEU A 199 19.72 -2.23 -10.81
N GLN A 200 19.69 -3.41 -11.45
CA GLN A 200 18.51 -4.27 -11.46
C GLN A 200 18.17 -4.79 -10.06
N VAL A 201 19.17 -5.16 -9.26
CA VAL A 201 18.96 -5.53 -7.85
C VAL A 201 18.34 -4.38 -7.07
N VAL A 202 18.89 -3.16 -7.21
CA VAL A 202 18.32 -1.96 -6.57
C VAL A 202 16.86 -1.74 -7.00
N GLN A 203 16.56 -1.86 -8.28
CA GLN A 203 15.19 -1.74 -8.80
C GLN A 203 14.24 -2.77 -8.16
N ILE A 204 14.66 -4.04 -8.08
CA ILE A 204 13.86 -5.12 -7.48
C ILE A 204 13.63 -4.85 -5.99
N SER A 205 14.64 -4.38 -5.26
CA SER A 205 14.49 -4.02 -3.84
C SER A 205 13.50 -2.87 -3.64
N LEU A 206 13.49 -1.86 -4.51
CA LEU A 206 12.48 -0.78 -4.45
C LEU A 206 11.06 -1.31 -4.64
N VAL A 207 10.88 -2.25 -5.57
CA VAL A 207 9.59 -2.92 -5.80
C VAL A 207 9.18 -3.74 -4.58
N GLU A 208 10.12 -4.44 -3.94
CA GLU A 208 9.83 -5.23 -2.74
C GLU A 208 9.37 -4.36 -1.58
N ILE A 209 10.04 -3.22 -1.34
CA ILE A 209 9.63 -2.25 -0.32
C ILE A 209 8.22 -1.73 -0.61
N LEU A 210 7.93 -1.42 -1.88
CA LEU A 210 6.59 -0.99 -2.31
C LEU A 210 5.54 -2.07 -2.04
N GLN A 211 5.83 -3.34 -2.37
CA GLN A 211 4.95 -4.48 -2.13
C GLN A 211 4.64 -4.65 -0.64
N GLN A 212 5.67 -4.63 0.21
CA GLN A 212 5.52 -4.77 1.67
C GLN A 212 4.67 -3.63 2.25
N ARG A 213 4.91 -2.39 1.81
CA ARG A 213 4.15 -1.23 2.27
C ARG A 213 2.68 -1.29 1.84
N VAL A 214 2.41 -1.62 0.58
CA VAL A 214 1.03 -1.79 0.08
C VAL A 214 0.30 -2.86 0.88
N PHE A 215 0.94 -4.00 1.13
CA PHE A 215 0.37 -5.10 1.91
C PHE A 215 0.06 -4.67 3.36
N ALA A 216 1.06 -4.14 4.07
CA ALA A 216 0.91 -3.74 5.46
C ALA A 216 -0.20 -2.68 5.63
N LYS A 217 -0.20 -1.66 4.78
CA LYS A 217 -1.17 -0.57 4.86
C LYS A 217 -2.59 -1.05 4.57
N ALA A 218 -2.75 -1.95 3.59
CA ALA A 218 -4.05 -2.55 3.31
C ALA A 218 -4.51 -3.49 4.45
N ALA A 219 -3.61 -4.23 5.08
CA ALA A 219 -3.90 -5.08 6.23
C ALA A 219 -4.38 -4.25 7.43
N PHE A 220 -3.66 -3.18 7.77
CA PHE A 220 -4.07 -2.24 8.82
C PHE A 220 -5.41 -1.57 8.50
N GLU A 221 -5.60 -1.12 7.26
CA GLU A 221 -6.87 -0.51 6.82
C GLU A 221 -8.05 -1.49 6.94
N LEU A 222 -7.85 -2.76 6.56
CA LEU A 222 -8.88 -3.79 6.69
C LEU A 222 -9.17 -4.12 8.16
N ALA A 223 -8.12 -4.38 8.97
CA ALA A 223 -8.28 -4.70 10.39
C ALA A 223 -9.03 -3.60 11.14
N PHE A 224 -8.67 -2.33 10.88
CA PHE A 224 -9.36 -1.18 11.48
C PHE A 224 -10.79 -0.99 10.98
N ARG A 225 -11.06 -1.32 9.71
CA ARG A 225 -12.41 -1.20 9.14
C ARG A 225 -13.35 -2.26 9.66
N VAL A 226 -12.90 -3.51 9.73
CA VAL A 226 -13.73 -4.67 10.07
C VAL A 226 -14.32 -4.56 11.46
N THR A 227 -13.56 -4.05 12.42
CA THR A 227 -14.01 -3.83 13.81
C THR A 227 -15.07 -2.72 13.93
N LYS A 228 -15.33 -1.95 12.86
CA LYS A 228 -16.22 -0.79 12.86
C LYS A 228 -17.44 -0.96 11.98
N ILE A 229 -17.61 -2.14 11.38
CA ILE A 229 -18.78 -2.41 10.55
C ILE A 229 -19.97 -2.65 11.49
N LYS A 230 -21.05 -1.90 11.27
CA LYS A 230 -22.32 -2.05 12.00
C LYS A 230 -22.84 -3.49 11.86
N ALA A 231 -23.31 -4.08 12.96
CA ALA A 231 -23.80 -5.46 12.98
C ALA A 231 -24.94 -5.69 11.96
N GLU A 232 -25.80 -4.70 11.80
CA GLU A 232 -26.93 -4.71 10.87
C GLU A 232 -26.47 -4.75 9.39
N ALA A 233 -25.30 -4.18 9.10
CA ALA A 233 -24.71 -4.24 7.76
C ALA A 233 -24.01 -5.59 7.49
N MET A 234 -23.62 -6.31 8.55
CA MET A 234 -23.03 -7.65 8.48
C MET A 234 -24.08 -8.75 8.38
N GLU A 235 -25.33 -8.50 8.78
CA GLU A 235 -26.40 -9.52 8.76
C GLU A 235 -26.65 -10.11 7.36
N LYS A 236 -26.44 -9.31 6.31
CA LYS A 236 -26.66 -9.71 4.91
C LYS A 236 -25.49 -10.45 4.26
N TYR A 237 -24.35 -10.56 4.93
CA TYR A 237 -23.12 -11.10 4.35
C TYR A 237 -22.40 -12.03 5.33
N TYR A 238 -21.76 -13.08 4.83
CA TYR A 238 -20.90 -13.89 5.68
C TYR A 238 -19.55 -13.18 5.91
N PRO A 239 -19.18 -12.79 7.15
CA PRO A 239 -18.00 -11.96 7.38
C PRO A 239 -16.67 -12.57 6.90
N PRO A 240 -16.40 -13.88 7.05
CA PRO A 240 -15.21 -14.52 6.50
C PRO A 240 -15.11 -14.42 4.96
N GLU A 241 -16.23 -14.46 4.23
CA GLU A 241 -16.22 -14.24 2.78
C GLU A 241 -15.71 -12.84 2.43
N LEU A 242 -16.12 -11.83 3.21
CA LEU A 242 -15.63 -10.47 3.03
C LEU A 242 -14.13 -10.39 3.34
N MET A 243 -13.62 -11.21 4.27
CA MET A 243 -12.20 -11.23 4.63
C MET A 243 -11.34 -11.83 3.53
N ASN A 244 -11.89 -12.77 2.75
CA ASN A 244 -11.22 -13.30 1.57
C ASN A 244 -10.88 -12.22 0.54
N ARG A 245 -11.55 -11.06 0.55
CA ARG A 245 -11.17 -9.90 -0.29
C ARG A 245 -9.77 -9.37 0.00
N PHE A 246 -9.20 -9.70 1.15
CA PHE A 246 -7.80 -9.41 1.43
C PHE A 246 -6.85 -10.11 0.44
N PHE A 247 -7.22 -11.27 -0.11
CA PHE A 247 -6.43 -11.96 -1.14
C PHE A 247 -6.31 -11.17 -2.45
N ASP A 248 -7.20 -10.22 -2.72
CA ASP A 248 -7.05 -9.30 -3.85
C ASP A 248 -5.82 -8.39 -3.64
N VAL A 249 -5.51 -8.01 -2.40
CA VAL A 249 -4.29 -7.24 -2.06
C VAL A 249 -3.04 -8.05 -2.34
N VAL A 250 -3.02 -9.34 -1.98
CA VAL A 250 -1.90 -10.26 -2.25
C VAL A 250 -1.69 -10.43 -3.76
N THR A 251 -2.80 -10.48 -4.51
CA THR A 251 -2.74 -10.59 -5.97
C THR A 251 -2.16 -9.32 -6.60
N ILE A 252 -2.58 -8.14 -6.13
CA ILE A 252 -2.00 -6.86 -6.53
C ILE A 252 -0.51 -6.84 -6.20
N GLN A 253 -0.13 -7.21 -4.97
CA GLN A 253 1.26 -7.27 -4.53
C GLN A 253 2.10 -8.11 -5.49
N LYS A 254 1.66 -9.31 -5.85
CA LYS A 254 2.36 -10.18 -6.83
C LYS A 254 2.34 -9.62 -8.25
N GLY A 255 1.38 -8.79 -8.60
CA GLY A 255 1.27 -8.11 -9.90
C GLY A 255 2.22 -6.92 -10.07
N LEU A 256 2.62 -6.24 -8.99
CA LEU A 256 3.47 -5.04 -9.06
C LEU A 256 4.85 -5.28 -9.70
N PRO A 257 5.60 -6.34 -9.36
CA PRO A 257 6.88 -6.63 -10.03
C PRO A 257 6.72 -6.84 -11.52
N LYS A 258 5.70 -7.62 -11.91
CA LYS A 258 5.41 -7.88 -13.31
C LYS A 258 5.06 -6.59 -14.06
N LEU A 259 4.28 -5.71 -13.43
CA LEU A 259 3.88 -4.43 -14.00
C LEU A 259 5.07 -3.47 -14.16
N PHE A 260 5.90 -3.33 -13.13
CA PHE A 260 6.92 -2.29 -13.06
C PHE A 260 8.30 -2.71 -13.56
N VAL A 261 8.61 -4.00 -13.60
CA VAL A 261 9.90 -4.53 -14.03
C VAL A 261 9.76 -5.28 -15.34
N ASP A 262 8.94 -6.33 -15.39
CA ASP A 262 8.90 -7.21 -16.56
C ASP A 262 8.32 -6.50 -17.79
N ILE A 263 7.15 -5.88 -17.63
CA ILE A 263 6.46 -5.19 -18.74
C ILE A 263 7.26 -3.98 -19.19
N THR A 264 7.78 -3.17 -18.28
CA THR A 264 8.57 -1.98 -18.61
C THR A 264 9.86 -2.36 -19.32
N GLY A 265 10.60 -3.34 -18.78
CA GLY A 265 11.82 -3.85 -19.37
C GLY A 265 11.57 -4.43 -20.76
N SER A 266 10.52 -5.24 -20.92
CA SER A 266 10.14 -5.81 -22.23
C SER A 266 9.76 -4.72 -23.23
N VAL A 267 8.98 -3.72 -22.83
CA VAL A 267 8.61 -2.60 -23.72
C VAL A 267 9.84 -1.81 -24.15
N ILE A 268 10.73 -1.48 -23.22
CA ILE A 268 11.98 -0.77 -23.52
C ILE A 268 12.85 -1.61 -24.47
N GLN A 269 13.04 -2.89 -24.17
CA GLN A 269 13.85 -3.79 -24.97
C GLN A 269 13.29 -3.99 -26.38
N ILE A 270 11.97 -4.17 -26.52
CA ILE A 270 11.32 -4.26 -27.84
C ILE A 270 11.50 -2.94 -28.59
N LEU A 271 11.24 -1.80 -27.95
CA LEU A 271 11.35 -0.49 -28.59
C LEU A 271 12.77 -0.24 -29.09
N PHE A 272 13.79 -0.43 -28.26
CA PHE A 272 15.18 -0.27 -28.68
C PHE A 272 15.63 -1.33 -29.68
N GLY A 273 15.19 -2.58 -29.52
CA GLY A 273 15.46 -3.65 -30.49
C GLY A 273 14.92 -3.32 -31.88
N LEU A 274 13.70 -2.80 -31.97
CA LEU A 274 13.09 -2.37 -33.23
C LEU A 274 13.78 -1.13 -33.81
N ILE A 275 14.17 -0.16 -32.98
CA ILE A 275 14.96 1.00 -33.43
C ILE A 275 16.28 0.54 -34.04
N LEU A 276 17.04 -0.28 -33.31
CA LEU A 276 18.32 -0.81 -33.79
C LEU A 276 18.15 -1.58 -35.09
N LEU A 277 17.16 -2.48 -35.15
CA LEU A 277 16.84 -3.23 -36.37
C LEU A 277 16.49 -2.32 -37.54
N SER A 278 15.73 -1.26 -37.29
CA SER A 278 15.32 -0.29 -38.31
C SER A 278 16.49 0.52 -38.89
N LEU A 279 17.56 0.74 -38.10
CA LEU A 279 18.77 1.43 -38.56
C LEU A 279 19.61 0.60 -39.54
N TYR A 280 19.42 -0.73 -39.60
CA TYR A 280 20.19 -1.59 -40.52
C TYR A 280 19.77 -1.45 -41.99
N HIS A 281 18.47 -1.33 -42.27
CA HIS A 281 17.97 -1.25 -43.64
C HIS A 281 16.52 -0.71 -43.67
N PRO A 282 16.13 0.11 -44.65
CA PRO A 282 14.76 0.66 -44.75
C PRO A 282 13.64 -0.40 -44.73
N PHE A 283 13.90 -1.59 -45.26
CA PHE A 283 12.96 -2.73 -45.19
C PHE A 283 12.60 -3.11 -43.74
N PHE A 284 13.58 -3.08 -42.83
CA PHE A 284 13.37 -3.42 -41.43
C PHE A 284 12.55 -2.37 -40.67
N LEU A 285 12.61 -1.10 -41.09
CA LEU A 285 11.75 -0.06 -40.56
C LEU A 285 10.27 -0.36 -40.87
N ILE A 286 9.96 -0.72 -42.11
CA ILE A 286 8.61 -1.09 -42.54
C ILE A 286 8.12 -2.32 -41.77
N PHE A 287 8.98 -3.34 -41.66
CA PHE A 287 8.69 -4.54 -40.88
C PHE A 287 8.41 -4.22 -39.41
N SER A 288 9.22 -3.37 -38.78
CA SER A 288 9.07 -2.96 -37.38
C SER A 288 7.74 -2.25 -37.12
N ILE A 289 7.35 -1.32 -38.01
CA ILE A 289 6.05 -0.64 -37.94
C ILE A 289 4.90 -1.65 -38.12
N GLY A 290 5.04 -2.58 -39.06
CA GLY A 290 4.07 -3.66 -39.28
C GLY A 290 3.90 -4.53 -38.03
N LEU A 291 4.98 -4.88 -37.36
CA LEU A 291 4.97 -5.70 -36.15
C LEU A 291 4.29 -4.98 -34.98
N ILE A 292 4.62 -3.70 -34.74
CA ILE A 292 3.95 -2.87 -33.73
C ILE A 292 2.45 -2.82 -34.01
N THR A 293 2.06 -2.54 -35.26
CA THR A 293 0.66 -2.45 -35.67
C THR A 293 -0.07 -3.77 -35.42
N PHE A 294 0.53 -4.90 -35.80
CA PHE A 294 -0.04 -6.23 -35.60
C PHE A 294 -0.23 -6.57 -34.12
N VAL A 295 0.78 -6.30 -33.28
CA VAL A 295 0.70 -6.50 -31.83
C VAL A 295 -0.38 -5.60 -31.22
N THR A 296 -0.46 -4.32 -31.63
CA THR A 296 -1.50 -3.40 -31.17
C THR A 296 -2.90 -3.92 -31.53
N PHE A 297 -3.10 -4.46 -32.73
CA PHE A 297 -4.38 -5.06 -33.10
C PHE A 297 -4.74 -6.27 -32.23
N ILE A 298 -3.78 -7.17 -31.97
CA ILE A 298 -3.99 -8.32 -31.09
C ILE A 298 -4.48 -7.85 -29.71
N PHE A 299 -3.79 -6.88 -29.10
CA PHE A 299 -4.18 -6.35 -27.80
C PHE A 299 -5.54 -5.65 -27.86
N TYR A 300 -5.78 -4.81 -28.86
CA TYR A 300 -7.03 -4.08 -29.02
C TYR A 300 -8.25 -5.00 -29.06
N PHE A 301 -8.19 -6.10 -29.84
CA PHE A 301 -9.30 -7.04 -29.96
C PHE A 301 -9.41 -8.02 -28.79
N THR A 302 -8.29 -8.41 -28.16
CA THR A 302 -8.26 -9.49 -27.17
C THR A 302 -8.39 -8.98 -25.73
N SER A 303 -7.82 -7.82 -25.40
CA SER A 303 -7.74 -7.32 -24.02
C SER A 303 -9.10 -7.10 -23.34
N PRO A 304 -10.13 -6.50 -23.98
CA PRO A 304 -11.42 -6.28 -23.32
C PRO A 304 -12.12 -7.60 -22.96
N LYS A 305 -12.06 -8.59 -23.87
CA LYS A 305 -12.63 -9.93 -23.66
C LYS A 305 -11.84 -10.70 -22.59
N GLY A 306 -10.51 -10.63 -22.64
CA GLY A 306 -9.65 -11.26 -21.64
C GLY A 306 -9.87 -10.71 -20.23
N LEU A 307 -10.03 -9.39 -20.10
CA LEU A 307 -10.25 -8.77 -18.80
C LEU A 307 -11.61 -9.17 -18.20
N SER A 308 -12.68 -9.19 -19.00
CA SER A 308 -14.01 -9.55 -18.51
C SER A 308 -14.09 -11.01 -18.09
N THR A 309 -13.49 -11.93 -18.86
CA THR A 309 -13.43 -13.36 -18.51
C THR A 309 -12.59 -13.59 -17.26
N SER A 310 -11.42 -12.93 -17.11
CA SER A 310 -10.61 -13.02 -15.90
C SER A 310 -11.34 -12.51 -14.65
N ILE A 311 -12.14 -11.44 -14.76
CA ILE A 311 -12.96 -10.94 -13.65
C ILE A 311 -14.03 -11.98 -13.27
N MET A 312 -14.69 -12.59 -14.26
CA MET A 312 -15.68 -13.63 -14.02
C MET A 312 -15.05 -14.87 -13.37
N GLU A 313 -13.91 -15.33 -13.87
CA GLU A 313 -13.16 -16.44 -13.30
C GLU A 313 -12.76 -16.17 -11.84
N SER A 314 -12.27 -14.96 -11.55
CA SER A 314 -11.96 -14.54 -10.19
C SER A 314 -13.18 -14.61 -9.26
N LYS A 315 -14.36 -14.13 -9.69
CA LYS A 315 -15.60 -14.24 -8.92
C LYS A 315 -15.96 -15.70 -8.62
N TYR A 316 -15.80 -16.61 -9.58
CA TYR A 316 -16.07 -18.04 -9.37
C TYR A 316 -15.07 -18.66 -8.38
N LYS A 317 -13.79 -18.29 -8.41
CA LYS A 317 -12.80 -18.75 -7.42
C LYS A 317 -13.21 -18.37 -5.99
N TYR A 318 -13.66 -17.13 -5.78
CA TYR A 318 -14.17 -16.69 -4.48
C TYR A 318 -15.42 -17.45 -4.05
N LYS A 319 -16.35 -17.71 -4.96
CA LYS A 319 -17.55 -18.50 -4.67
C LYS A 319 -17.23 -19.94 -4.26
N ILE A 320 -16.22 -20.55 -4.88
CA ILE A 320 -15.73 -21.88 -4.50
C ILE A 320 -15.07 -21.84 -3.12
N ALA A 321 -14.22 -20.85 -2.83
CA ALA A 321 -13.61 -20.70 -1.52
C ALA A 321 -14.68 -20.54 -0.42
N TYR A 322 -15.69 -19.70 -0.66
CA TYR A 322 -16.84 -19.55 0.23
C TYR A 322 -17.58 -20.88 0.45
N TRP A 323 -17.85 -21.64 -0.61
CA TRP A 323 -18.48 -22.95 -0.48
C TRP A 323 -17.67 -23.91 0.38
N LEU A 324 -16.34 -23.94 0.21
CA LEU A 324 -15.45 -24.77 1.04
C LEU A 324 -15.46 -24.34 2.51
N GLU A 325 -15.52 -23.04 2.79
CA GLU A 325 -15.67 -22.51 4.15
C GLU A 325 -17.00 -22.91 4.78
N GLU A 326 -18.10 -22.87 4.01
CA GLU A 326 -19.42 -23.30 4.46
C GLU A 326 -19.42 -24.79 4.80
N LEU A 327 -18.87 -25.62 3.90
CA LEU A 327 -18.72 -27.06 4.15
C LEU A 327 -17.92 -27.34 5.43
N ALA A 328 -16.84 -26.59 5.67
CA ALA A 328 -16.05 -26.70 6.89
C ALA A 328 -16.85 -26.30 8.14
N ARG A 329 -17.65 -25.24 8.07
CA ARG A 329 -18.50 -24.76 9.16
C ARG A 329 -19.55 -25.79 9.58
N VAL A 330 -20.19 -26.46 8.61
CA VAL A 330 -21.25 -27.44 8.86
C VAL A 330 -20.77 -28.90 8.77
N ILE A 331 -19.47 -29.14 8.96
CA ILE A 331 -18.85 -30.47 8.81
C ILE A 331 -19.53 -31.56 9.66
N PHE A 332 -20.02 -31.22 10.85
CA PHE A 332 -20.71 -32.16 11.73
C PHE A 332 -22.11 -32.53 11.24
N ALA A 333 -22.82 -31.61 10.57
CA ALA A 333 -24.11 -31.89 9.95
C ALA A 333 -23.96 -32.86 8.78
N PHE A 334 -22.92 -32.67 7.94
CA PHE A 334 -22.61 -33.60 6.86
C PHE A 334 -22.16 -34.97 7.36
N LYS A 335 -21.36 -35.03 8.43
CA LYS A 335 -20.96 -36.30 9.07
C LYS A 335 -22.16 -37.07 9.63
N GLN A 336 -23.15 -36.37 10.19
CA GLN A 336 -24.37 -36.99 10.72
C GLN A 336 -25.36 -37.40 9.61
N ALA A 337 -25.41 -36.67 8.49
CA ALA A 337 -26.27 -37.01 7.36
C ALA A 337 -25.83 -38.27 6.58
N GLY A 338 -24.66 -38.83 6.87
CA GLY A 338 -24.14 -40.05 6.23
C GLY A 338 -23.60 -39.79 4.82
N ASN A 339 -23.68 -40.80 3.94
CA ASN A 339 -23.09 -40.75 2.59
C ASN A 339 -23.96 -39.93 1.63
N THR A 340 -23.93 -38.61 1.77
CA THR A 340 -24.68 -37.67 0.93
C THR A 340 -23.80 -37.07 -0.17
N ASN A 341 -24.34 -36.95 -1.39
CA ASN A 341 -23.66 -36.24 -2.48
C ASN A 341 -23.83 -34.71 -2.40
N LEU A 342 -24.39 -34.19 -1.31
CA LEU A 342 -24.65 -32.76 -1.11
C LEU A 342 -23.37 -31.89 -1.10
N PRO A 343 -22.21 -32.34 -0.56
CA PRO A 343 -20.95 -31.59 -0.70
C PRO A 343 -20.45 -31.48 -2.16
N LEU A 344 -20.87 -32.41 -3.02
CA LEU A 344 -20.52 -32.47 -4.45
C LEU A 344 -21.54 -31.76 -5.35
N GLN A 345 -22.81 -31.73 -4.95
CA GLN A 345 -23.87 -30.98 -5.62
C GLN A 345 -23.76 -29.49 -5.27
N LYS A 346 -22.97 -28.80 -6.07
CA LYS A 346 -22.82 -27.35 -6.07
C LYS A 346 -24.17 -26.66 -6.30
N ASN A 347 -24.87 -26.24 -5.24
CA ASN A 347 -25.94 -25.26 -5.36
C ASN A 347 -25.35 -23.86 -5.12
N GLY A 348 -24.78 -23.34 -6.21
CA GLY A 348 -24.12 -22.04 -6.26
C GLY A 348 -23.79 -21.64 -7.68
#